data_AF-A0A7J9YFR3-F1
#
_entry.id   AF-A0A7J9YFR3-F1
#
_cell.length_a   1.000
_cell.length_b   1.000
_cell.length_c   1.000
_cell.angle_alpha   90.00
_cell.angle_beta   90.00
_cell.angle_gamma   90.00
#
_symmetry.space_group_name_H-M   'P 1'
#
loop_
_entity.id
_entity.type
_entity.pdbx_description
1 polymer ?
#
loop_
_entity_poly.entity_id
_entity_poly.type
_entity_poly.pdbx_seq_one_letter_code
_entity_poly.pdbx_strand_id
1 'polypeptide(L)'
;MTLELPAGLTHPYDAHREGAFTYRHGFTFTWVRGDRYISVQRGRVANAKHVKVFTDARPGHDLLTGRRPVLDFMPAPNADRWSDGGVMAELADQWLASQRAGMRRPA
;
A
#
# COMPACT_ATOMS: atom_id res chain seq x y z
N MET A 1 -5.64 17.27 -5.60
CA MET A 1 -4.34 17.40 -4.92
C MET A 1 -3.54 16.14 -5.19
N THR A 2 -2.44 16.26 -5.93
CA THR A 2 -1.44 15.20 -6.04
C THR A 2 -0.49 15.42 -4.88
N LEU A 3 -0.46 14.51 -3.90
CA LEU A 3 0.55 14.55 -2.84
C LEU A 3 1.93 14.45 -3.51
N GLU A 4 2.80 15.42 -3.26
CA GLU A 4 4.23 15.22 -3.55
C GLU A 4 4.70 14.02 -2.74
N LEU A 5 5.14 12.97 -3.44
CA LEU A 5 5.58 11.76 -2.77
C LEU A 5 6.94 12.00 -2.10
N PRO A 6 7.18 11.47 -0.90
CA PRO A 6 8.47 11.58 -0.24
C PRO A 6 9.57 10.90 -1.06
N ALA A 7 10.79 11.43 -0.95
CA ALA A 7 11.96 10.82 -1.57
C ALA A 7 12.14 9.36 -1.10
N GLY A 8 12.25 8.43 -2.06
CA GLY A 8 12.35 6.99 -1.77
C GLY A 8 11.00 6.25 -1.68
N LEU A 9 9.91 6.91 -2.07
CA LEU A 9 8.65 6.27 -2.44
C LEU A 9 8.44 6.37 -3.96
N THR A 10 8.38 5.22 -4.62
CA THR A 10 7.99 5.13 -6.03
C THR A 10 6.48 5.20 -6.12
N HIS A 11 5.97 6.04 -7.02
CA HIS A 11 4.54 6.08 -7.27
C HIS A 11 4.08 4.71 -7.85
N PRO A 12 3.00 4.09 -7.32
CA PRO A 12 2.58 2.74 -7.70
C PRO A 12 2.36 2.49 -9.19
N TYR A 13 2.06 3.54 -9.95
CA TYR A 13 1.82 3.44 -11.40
C TYR A 13 3.09 3.66 -12.25
N ASP A 14 4.13 4.22 -11.65
CA ASP A 14 5.40 4.54 -12.30
C ASP A 14 6.50 3.55 -11.88
N ALA A 15 6.13 2.50 -11.14
CA ALA A 15 7.04 1.43 -10.78
C ALA A 15 7.50 0.67 -12.03
N HIS A 16 8.76 0.87 -12.38
CA HIS A 16 9.49 0.04 -13.36
C HIS A 16 10.17 -1.17 -12.70
N ARG A 17 10.08 -1.28 -11.38
CA ARG A 17 10.70 -2.32 -10.54
C ARG A 17 9.62 -3.27 -10.04
N GLU A 18 10.04 -4.48 -9.66
CA GLU A 18 9.15 -5.46 -9.06
C GLU A 18 8.45 -4.85 -7.83
N GLY A 19 7.15 -5.11 -7.71
CA GLY A 19 6.34 -4.61 -6.61
C GLY A 19 5.37 -5.67 -6.12
N ALA A 20 5.06 -5.56 -4.85
CA ALA A 20 4.06 -6.35 -4.14
C ALA A 20 2.89 -5.45 -3.79
N PHE A 21 1.68 -6.02 -3.80
CA PHE A 21 0.55 -5.35 -3.20
C PHE A 21 -0.35 -6.28 -2.40
N THR A 22 -1.02 -5.69 -1.43
CA THR A 22 -2.03 -6.34 -0.58
C THR A 22 -3.25 -5.43 -0.50
N TYR A 23 -4.44 -6.00 -0.62
CA TYR A 23 -5.70 -5.32 -0.34
C TYR A 23 -6.22 -5.78 1.03
N ARG A 24 -6.36 -4.84 1.96
CA ARG A 24 -6.81 -5.12 3.32
C ARG A 24 -7.53 -3.90 3.89
N HIS A 25 -8.57 -4.12 4.69
CA HIS A 25 -9.32 -3.05 5.38
C HIS A 25 -9.89 -1.93 4.49
N GLY A 26 -10.16 -2.21 3.21
CA GLY A 26 -10.63 -1.18 2.28
C GLY A 26 -9.50 -0.36 1.63
N PHE A 27 -8.24 -0.75 1.82
CA PHE A 27 -7.07 -0.06 1.28
C PHE A 27 -6.15 -1.02 0.53
N THR A 28 -5.51 -0.51 -0.52
CA THR A 28 -4.41 -1.17 -1.22
C THR A 28 -3.09 -0.61 -0.71
N PHE A 29 -2.23 -1.50 -0.25
CA PHE A 29 -0.86 -1.20 0.15
C PHE A 29 0.08 -1.72 -0.91
N THR A 30 0.99 -0.87 -1.39
CA THR A 30 1.92 -1.22 -2.46
C THR A 30 3.34 -0.91 -2.04
N TRP A 31 4.19 -1.94 -2.12
CA TRP A 31 5.61 -1.86 -1.81
C TRP A 31 6.43 -2.24 -3.05
N VAL A 32 7.18 -1.28 -3.58
CA VAL A 32 8.11 -1.49 -4.69
C VAL A 32 9.48 -1.87 -4.12
N ARG A 33 10.14 -2.85 -4.74
CA ARG A 33 11.45 -3.32 -4.33
C ARG A 33 12.47 -2.18 -4.25
N GLY A 34 13.11 -2.04 -3.10
CA GLY A 34 14.09 -0.99 -2.82
C GLY A 34 13.50 0.35 -2.37
N ASP A 35 12.18 0.46 -2.25
CA ASP A 35 11.57 1.64 -1.64
C ASP A 35 11.69 1.60 -0.12
N ARG A 36 11.84 2.79 0.46
CA ARG A 36 11.86 3.01 1.92
C ARG A 36 10.47 3.13 2.52
N TYR A 37 9.46 3.21 1.66
CA TYR A 37 8.08 3.43 2.05
C TYR A 37 7.14 2.52 1.26
N ILE A 38 6.01 2.24 1.88
CA ILE A 38 4.88 1.54 1.31
C ILE A 38 3.79 2.59 1.10
N SER A 39 3.25 2.64 -0.11
CA SER A 39 2.14 3.54 -0.44
C SER A 39 0.80 2.94 -0.03
N VAL A 40 -0.13 3.78 0.38
CA VAL A 40 -1.50 3.41 0.75
C VAL A 40 -2.48 4.13 -0.16
N GLN A 41 -3.38 3.37 -0.78
CA GLN A 41 -4.44 3.85 -1.66
C GLN A 41 -5.80 3.34 -1.18
N ARG A 42 -6.86 4.11 -1.40
CA ARG A 42 -8.23 3.67 -1.03
C ARG A 42 -8.85 2.78 -2.09
N GLY A 43 -9.51 1.73 -1.61
CA GLY A 43 -10.18 0.71 -2.43
C GLY A 43 -9.19 -0.35 -2.91
N ARG A 44 -9.71 -1.32 -3.66
CA ARG A 44 -8.93 -2.39 -4.27
C ARG A 44 -8.40 -1.89 -5.60
N VAL A 45 -7.15 -1.44 -5.64
CA VAL A 45 -6.59 -0.77 -6.82
C VAL A 45 -5.77 -1.74 -7.67
N ALA A 46 -6.03 -1.77 -8.98
CA ALA A 46 -5.21 -2.46 -9.97
C ALA A 46 -3.96 -1.63 -10.29
N ASN A 47 -2.84 -1.97 -9.67
CA ASN A 47 -1.56 -1.38 -10.02
C ASN A 47 -0.94 -2.20 -11.16
N ALA A 48 -0.94 -1.62 -12.37
CA ALA A 48 -0.82 -2.32 -13.65
C ALA A 48 0.52 -3.03 -13.94
N LYS A 49 1.51 -2.95 -13.04
CA LYS A 49 2.87 -3.48 -13.26
C LYS A 49 3.42 -4.31 -12.10
N HIS A 50 2.62 -4.67 -11.10
CA HIS A 50 3.11 -5.39 -9.91
C HIS A 50 2.89 -6.90 -10.00
N VAL A 51 3.94 -7.65 -9.64
CA VAL A 51 4.12 -9.07 -9.99
C VAL A 51 3.49 -10.01 -8.96
N LYS A 52 3.30 -9.55 -7.70
CA LYS A 52 2.79 -10.42 -6.62
C LYS A 52 1.64 -9.79 -5.84
N VAL A 53 0.51 -10.51 -5.85
CA VAL A 53 -0.72 -10.18 -5.12
C VAL A 53 -0.80 -11.09 -3.90
N PHE A 54 -0.83 -10.52 -2.70
CA PHE A 54 -0.74 -11.31 -1.46
C PHE A 54 -2.07 -11.50 -0.71
N THR A 55 -3.18 -10.88 -1.12
CA THR A 55 -4.42 -10.93 -0.32
C THR A 55 -5.75 -10.91 -1.08
N ASP A 56 -6.68 -11.54 -0.35
CA ASP A 56 -8.15 -11.58 -0.33
C ASP A 56 -8.87 -10.93 -1.52
N ALA A 57 -9.12 -11.74 -2.54
CA ALA A 57 -10.12 -11.45 -3.56
C ALA A 57 -11.51 -11.49 -2.92
N ARG A 58 -11.95 -10.38 -2.31
CA ARG A 58 -13.34 -10.25 -1.87
C ARG A 58 -14.23 -10.00 -3.10
N PRO A 59 -15.20 -10.88 -3.40
CA PRO A 59 -16.04 -10.77 -4.60
C PRO A 59 -16.88 -9.48 -4.64
N GLY A 60 -17.17 -8.86 -3.49
CA GLY A 60 -17.97 -7.64 -3.39
C GLY A 60 -17.21 -6.32 -3.51
N HIS A 61 -15.90 -6.34 -3.76
CA HIS A 61 -15.11 -5.11 -3.92
C HIS A 61 -14.60 -4.97 -5.35
N ASP A 62 -15.12 -3.96 -6.04
CA ASP A 62 -14.70 -3.60 -7.39
C ASP A 62 -13.20 -3.31 -7.43
N LEU A 63 -12.55 -3.92 -8.42
CA LEU A 63 -11.18 -3.60 -8.76
C LEU A 63 -11.15 -2.25 -9.46
N LEU A 64 -10.63 -1.24 -8.79
CA LEU A 64 -10.47 0.11 -9.30
C LEU A 64 -9.28 0.17 -10.26
N THR A 65 -9.54 0.52 -11.51
CA THR A 65 -8.52 0.69 -12.56
C THR A 65 -8.17 2.16 -12.76
N GLY A 66 -7.06 2.44 -13.48
CA GLY A 66 -6.57 3.80 -13.72
C GLY A 66 -5.77 4.38 -12.55
N ARG A 67 -5.21 5.59 -12.71
CA ARG A 67 -4.37 6.25 -11.68
C ARG A 67 -5.24 6.71 -10.50
N ARG A 68 -5.01 6.12 -9.32
CA ARG A 68 -5.67 6.46 -8.06
C ARG A 68 -4.67 7.17 -7.13
N PRO A 69 -5.11 8.19 -6.37
CA PRO A 69 -4.21 8.95 -5.50
C PRO A 69 -3.64 8.07 -4.39
N VAL A 70 -2.36 8.28 -4.07
CA VAL A 70 -1.76 7.82 -2.82
C VAL A 70 -2.29 8.72 -1.71
N LEU A 71 -2.89 8.13 -0.68
CA LEU A 71 -3.49 8.85 0.45
C LEU A 71 -2.54 8.99 1.62
N ASP A 72 -1.69 7.98 1.80
CA ASP A 72 -0.74 7.91 2.91
C ASP A 72 0.43 7.02 2.53
N PHE A 73 1.46 7.00 3.38
CA PHE A 73 2.60 6.13 3.27
C PHE A 73 3.06 5.66 4.64
N MET A 74 3.70 4.49 4.69
CA MET A 74 4.28 3.95 5.92
C MET A 74 5.71 3.46 5.69
N PRO A 75 6.58 3.50 6.71
CA PRO A 75 7.95 3.05 6.57
C PRO A 75 8.02 1.55 6.25
N ALA A 76 8.87 1.20 5.29
CA ALA A 76 9.20 -0.17 4.97
C ALA A 76 10.22 -0.71 6.00
N PRO A 77 9.99 -1.87 6.64
CA PRO A 77 10.86 -2.36 7.70
C PRO A 77 12.25 -2.82 7.21
N ASN A 78 12.32 -3.42 6.01
CA ASN A 78 13.57 -3.78 5.33
C ASN A 78 13.31 -4.03 3.83
N ALA A 79 14.10 -3.44 2.94
CA ALA A 79 13.92 -3.48 1.48
C ALA A 79 13.79 -4.89 0.88
N ASP A 80 14.32 -5.94 1.52
CA ASP A 80 14.33 -7.30 0.99
C ASP A 80 13.06 -8.12 1.29
N ARG A 81 12.23 -7.66 2.23
CA ARG A 81 10.99 -8.37 2.61
C ARG A 81 9.75 -7.95 1.81
N TRP A 82 9.95 -7.14 0.77
CA TRP A 82 8.87 -6.61 -0.06
C TRP A 82 7.96 -7.70 -0.66
N SER A 83 8.49 -8.91 -0.90
CA SER A 83 7.72 -10.02 -1.47
C SER A 83 7.15 -11.01 -0.43
N ASP A 84 7.14 -10.66 0.85
CA ASP A 84 6.55 -11.48 1.91
C ASP A 84 5.11 -11.02 2.19
N GLY A 85 4.14 -11.88 1.86
CA GLY A 85 2.72 -11.59 2.06
C GLY A 85 2.31 -11.48 3.52
N GLY A 86 2.94 -12.23 4.42
CA GLY A 86 2.67 -12.17 5.86
C GLY A 86 3.11 -10.82 6.44
N VAL A 87 4.32 -10.39 6.08
CA VAL A 87 4.85 -9.06 6.45
C VAL A 87 3.96 -7.94 5.91
N MET A 88 3.52 -8.01 4.65
CA MET A 88 2.61 -7.01 4.07
C MET A 88 1.27 -6.95 4.81
N ALA A 89 0.72 -8.10 5.23
CA ALA A 89 -0.52 -8.16 5.99
C ALA A 89 -0.38 -7.55 7.39
N GLU A 90 0.71 -7.87 8.10
CA GLU A 90 1.01 -7.30 9.42
C GLU A 90 1.21 -5.79 9.36
N LEU A 91 1.93 -5.29 8.35
CA LEU A 91 2.13 -3.85 8.14
C LEU A 91 0.80 -3.13 7.85
N ALA A 92 -0.07 -3.73 7.04
CA ALA A 92 -1.40 -3.17 6.80
C ALA A 92 -2.27 -3.13 8.07
N ASP A 93 -2.18 -4.14 8.93
CA ASP A 93 -2.86 -4.15 10.25
C ASP A 93 -2.31 -3.07 11.18
N GLN A 94 -0.98 -2.94 11.27
CA GLN A 94 -0.31 -1.94 12.09
C GLN A 94 -0.65 -0.52 11.64
N TRP A 95 -0.64 -0.26 10.33
CA TRP A 95 -1.03 1.04 9.79
C TRP A 95 -2.46 1.40 10.22
N LEU A 96 -3.43 0.50 10.04
CA LEU A 96 -4.80 0.79 10.44
C LEU A 96 -4.93 1.02 11.96
N ALA A 97 -4.22 0.23 12.77
CA ALA A 97 -4.19 0.42 14.21
C ALA A 97 -3.64 1.81 14.58
N SER A 98 -2.58 2.27 13.91
CA SER A 98 -1.99 3.59 14.12
C SER A 98 -2.95 4.73 13.72
N GLN A 99 -3.68 4.57 12.60
CA GLN A 99 -4.69 5.54 12.16
C GLN A 99 -5.81 5.65 13.20
N ARG A 100 -6.28 4.51 13.72
CA ARG A 100 -7.31 4.47 14.78
C ARG A 100 -6.81 5.07 16.08
N ALA A 101 -5.56 4.86 16.46
CA ALA A 101 -4.96 5.44 17.66
C ALA A 101 -4.76 6.95 17.53
N GLY A 102 -4.33 7.45 16.37
CA GLY A 102 -4.22 8.88 16.07
C GLY A 102 -5.58 9.57 16.00
N MET A 103 -6.62 8.86 15.55
CA MET A 103 -8.01 9.34 15.54
C MET A 103 -8.67 9.31 16.94
N ARG A 104 -7.98 8.74 17.95
CA ARG A 104 -8.44 8.60 19.34
C ARG A 104 -7.86 9.64 20.30
N ARG A 105 -7.52 10.83 19.81
CA ARG A 105 -7.39 12.03 20.66
C ARG A 105 -8.62 12.94 20.53
N PRO A 106 -9.70 12.70 21.29
CA PRO A 106 -10.60 13.76 21.71
C PRO A 106 -10.13 14.35 23.06
N ALA A 107 -10.06 15.69 23.07
CA ALA A 107 -9.83 16.63 24.19
C ALA A 107 -8.43 16.65 24.83
#